data_AF-A0A0S8AR16-F1
#
_entry.id   AF-A0A0S8AR16-F1
#
_cell.length_a   1.000
_cell.length_b   1.000
_cell.length_c   1.000
_cell.angle_alpha   90.00
_cell.angle_beta   90.00
_cell.angle_gamma   90.00
#
_symmetry.space_group_name_H-M   'P 1'
#
loop_
_entity.id
_entity.type
_entity.pdbx_description
1 polymer ?
#
loop_
_entity_poly.entity_id
_entity_poly.type
_entity_poly.pdbx_seq_one_letter_code
_entity_poly.pdbx_strand_id
1 'polypeptide(L)'
;MRRVLTAGLLGSLVMVTWLVVVDGLFGLKRGIEMGQLPEERAVYAFLSDHVAVPGRYVLNPEVVPERGFPGDEPIFSVHYTGLGHDDAGQEVIVMLLVLFVSLTLGALLLANASNPILASYASRLGFFAAIGVVAALFGIGARFGLAAYSLGDASLLAVHDLAAWILAGLVVARLIRPTGEPVGTHLRGTGS
;
A
#
# COMPACT_ATOMS: atom_id res chain seq x y z
N MET A 1 23.19 -1.84 10.47
CA MET A 1 22.07 -1.05 11.01
C MET A 1 21.95 0.36 10.43
N ARG A 2 22.93 1.28 10.58
CA ARG A 2 22.82 2.66 10.04
C ARG A 2 22.41 2.73 8.57
N ARG A 3 23.05 1.95 7.69
CA ARG A 3 22.70 1.88 6.25
C ARG A 3 21.26 1.43 5.99
N VAL A 4 20.73 0.51 6.80
CA VAL A 4 19.36 0.01 6.68
C VAL A 4 18.36 1.09 7.06
N LEU A 5 18.60 1.80 8.17
CA LEU A 5 17.75 2.92 8.59
C LEU A 5 17.77 4.06 7.57
N THR A 6 18.95 4.43 7.05
CA THR A 6 19.07 5.44 6.00
C THR A 6 18.37 5.02 4.71
N ALA A 7 18.50 3.76 4.31
CA ALA A 7 17.82 3.24 3.12
C ALA A 7 16.30 3.21 3.30
N GLY A 8 15.80 2.76 4.45
CA GLY A 8 14.39 2.80 4.80
C GLY A 8 13.83 4.23 4.77
N LEU A 9 14.52 5.18 5.40
CA LEU A 9 14.10 6.59 5.42
C LEU A 9 14.05 7.21 4.02
N LEU A 10 15.10 7.03 3.21
CA LEU A 10 15.15 7.60 1.86
C LEU A 10 14.15 6.92 0.91
N GLY A 11 13.99 5.60 1.00
CA GLY A 11 12.94 4.90 0.28
C GLY A 11 11.56 5.44 0.64
N SER A 12 11.34 5.75 1.92
CA SER A 12 10.06 6.26 2.41
C SER A 12 9.76 7.65 1.88
N LEU A 13 10.77 8.51 1.87
CA LEU A 13 10.68 9.85 1.30
C LEU A 13 10.34 9.80 -0.19
N VAL A 14 10.97 8.90 -0.95
CA VAL A 14 10.68 8.69 -2.37
C VAL A 14 9.24 8.25 -2.57
N MET A 15 8.78 7.28 -1.79
CA MET A 15 7.42 6.77 -1.88
C MET A 15 6.40 7.86 -1.53
N VAL A 16 6.60 8.62 -0.45
CA VAL A 16 5.73 9.77 -0.10
C VAL A 16 5.72 10.81 -1.22
N THR A 17 6.88 11.13 -1.79
CA THR A 17 6.98 12.09 -2.91
C THR A 17 6.21 11.60 -4.13
N TRP A 18 6.34 10.31 -4.46
CA TRP A 18 5.58 9.68 -5.53
C TRP A 18 4.07 9.80 -5.29
N LEU A 19 3.60 9.49 -4.07
CA LEU A 19 2.18 9.63 -3.70
C LEU A 19 1.70 11.08 -3.86
N VAL A 20 2.44 12.05 -3.32
CA VAL A 20 2.07 13.48 -3.43
C VAL A 20 2.02 13.93 -4.89
N VAL A 21 2.98 13.51 -5.71
CA VAL A 21 3.03 13.91 -7.12
C VAL A 21 1.90 13.24 -7.90
N VAL A 22 1.73 11.92 -7.80
CA VAL A 22 0.78 11.18 -8.62
C VAL A 22 -0.65 11.35 -8.13
N ASP A 23 -0.88 11.20 -6.82
CA ASP A 23 -2.22 11.34 -6.26
C ASP A 23 -2.64 12.82 -6.20
N GLY A 24 -1.70 13.71 -5.85
CA GLY A 24 -1.98 15.15 -5.66
C GLY A 24 -1.96 15.97 -6.95
N LEU A 25 -0.92 15.86 -7.79
CA LEU A 25 -0.76 16.71 -8.97
C LEU A 25 -1.42 16.12 -10.22
N PHE A 26 -1.29 14.81 -10.43
CA PHE A 26 -1.92 14.14 -11.56
C PHE A 26 -3.37 13.73 -11.29
N GLY A 27 -3.84 13.93 -10.04
CA GLY A 27 -5.22 13.65 -9.66
C GLY A 27 -5.58 12.18 -9.83
N LEU A 28 -4.61 11.27 -9.66
CA LEU A 28 -4.91 9.85 -9.56
C LEU A 28 -5.73 9.66 -8.27
N LYS A 29 -7.06 9.72 -8.42
CA LYS A 29 -7.99 9.56 -7.31
C LYS A 29 -7.92 8.10 -6.86
N ARG A 30 -7.06 7.82 -5.87
CA ARG A 30 -7.08 6.56 -5.12
C ARG A 30 -8.40 6.35 -4.36
N GLY A 31 -9.13 7.44 -4.15
CA GLY A 31 -10.49 7.42 -3.64
C GLY A 31 -11.47 7.17 -4.78
N ILE A 32 -12.42 6.26 -4.51
CA ILE A 32 -13.72 6.11 -5.18
C ILE A 32 -14.13 7.43 -5.83
N GLU A 33 -14.57 7.43 -7.09
CA GLU A 33 -15.32 8.56 -7.62
C GLU A 33 -16.55 8.76 -6.72
N MET A 34 -16.41 9.60 -5.70
CA MET A 34 -17.48 9.91 -4.78
C MET A 34 -18.40 10.89 -5.50
N GLY A 35 -19.39 10.32 -6.20
CA GLY A 35 -20.50 11.10 -6.68
C GLY A 35 -21.22 11.74 -5.49
N GLN A 36 -21.51 13.04 -5.57
CA GLN A 36 -22.37 13.68 -4.60
C GLN A 36 -23.82 13.26 -4.86
N LEU A 37 -24.50 12.79 -3.82
CA LEU A 37 -25.93 12.54 -3.89
C LEU A 37 -26.67 13.89 -3.82
N PRO A 38 -27.72 14.11 -4.63
CA PRO A 38 -28.54 15.32 -4.56
C PRO A 38 -29.06 15.63 -3.14
N GLU A 39 -29.27 14.60 -2.32
CA GLU A 39 -29.79 14.70 -0.96
C GLU A 39 -28.77 14.22 0.11
N GLU A 40 -27.47 14.40 -0.13
CA GLU A 40 -26.38 13.96 0.76
C GLU A 40 -26.60 14.34 2.24
N ARG A 41 -27.11 15.55 2.51
CA ARG A 41 -27.38 16.00 3.89
C ARG A 41 -28.44 15.18 4.61
N ALA A 42 -29.50 14.77 3.91
CA ALA A 42 -30.57 13.97 4.49
C ALA A 42 -30.07 12.55 4.79
N VAL A 43 -29.31 11.97 3.85
CA VAL A 43 -28.66 10.66 4.02
C VAL A 43 -27.67 10.71 5.19
N TYR A 44 -26.86 11.76 5.29
CA TYR A 44 -25.91 11.95 6.39
C TYR A 44 -26.63 12.00 7.75
N ALA A 45 -27.68 12.82 7.89
CA ALA A 45 -28.45 12.94 9.13
C ALA A 45 -29.10 11.60 9.52
N PHE A 46 -29.65 10.87 8.54
CA PHE A 46 -30.19 9.54 8.80
C PHE A 46 -29.11 8.58 9.30
N LEU A 47 -27.94 8.54 8.66
CA LEU A 47 -26.85 7.65 9.05
C LEU A 47 -26.26 8.03 10.41
N SER A 48 -26.12 9.32 10.74
CA SER A 48 -25.59 9.76 12.03
C SER A 48 -26.46 9.32 13.21
N ASP A 49 -27.78 9.26 12.99
CA ASP A 49 -28.74 8.90 14.03
C ASP A 49 -28.87 7.38 14.22
N HIS A 50 -28.54 6.59 13.19
CA HIS A 50 -28.81 5.15 13.18
C HIS A 50 -27.56 4.26 13.13
N VAL A 51 -26.39 4.81 12.80
CA VAL A 51 -25.12 4.07 12.70
C VAL A 51 -24.17 4.52 13.80
N ALA A 52 -24.18 3.79 14.92
CA ALA A 52 -23.39 4.15 16.11
C ALA A 52 -21.96 3.56 16.13
N VAL A 53 -21.69 2.52 15.34
CA VAL A 53 -20.44 1.74 15.42
C VAL A 53 -19.69 1.79 14.09
N PRO A 54 -18.36 1.98 14.08
CA PRO A 54 -17.59 1.89 12.85
C PRO A 54 -17.72 0.50 12.20
N GLY A 55 -17.92 0.44 10.89
CA GLY A 55 -18.16 -0.82 10.20
C GLY A 55 -18.56 -0.69 8.74
N ARG A 56 -18.86 -1.85 8.13
CA ARG A 56 -19.42 -1.94 6.78
C ARG A 56 -20.86 -2.45 6.91
N TYR A 57 -21.79 -1.65 6.44
CA TYR A 57 -23.22 -1.92 6.46
C TYR A 57 -23.68 -2.19 5.04
N VAL A 58 -24.48 -3.24 4.85
CA VAL A 58 -25.10 -3.57 3.56
C VAL A 58 -26.60 -3.38 3.70
N LEU A 59 -27.16 -2.53 2.84
CA LEU A 59 -28.59 -2.31 2.75
C LEU A 59 -29.10 -3.12 1.57
N ASN A 60 -29.70 -4.26 1.88
CA ASN A 60 -30.37 -5.09 0.90
C ASN A 60 -31.81 -4.61 0.72
N PRO A 61 -32.35 -4.69 -0.50
CA PRO A 61 -33.76 -4.43 -0.70
C PRO A 61 -34.60 -5.49 0.03
N GLU A 62 -35.81 -5.10 0.43
CA GLU A 62 -36.68 -5.96 1.22
C GLU A 62 -37.10 -7.21 0.43
N VAL A 63 -37.04 -8.38 1.06
CA VAL A 63 -37.52 -9.62 0.45
C VAL A 63 -39.03 -9.71 0.66
N VAL A 64 -39.78 -9.37 -0.38
CA VAL A 64 -41.25 -9.40 -0.35
C VAL A 64 -41.75 -10.78 -0.82
N PRO A 65 -42.70 -11.44 -0.10
CA PRO A 65 -43.16 -12.79 -0.42
C PRO A 65 -43.66 -12.98 -1.86
N GLU A 66 -44.30 -11.98 -2.47
CA GLU A 66 -44.83 -12.09 -3.83
C GLU A 66 -43.78 -11.95 -4.93
N ARG A 67 -42.64 -11.31 -4.65
CA ARG A 67 -41.60 -10.97 -5.64
C ARG A 67 -40.32 -11.77 -5.49
N GLY A 68 -40.11 -12.39 -4.32
CA GLY A 68 -38.87 -13.10 -4.01
C GLY A 68 -37.69 -12.14 -3.86
N PHE A 69 -36.47 -12.62 -4.11
CA PHE A 69 -35.28 -11.78 -4.02
C PHE A 69 -35.23 -10.81 -5.21
N PRO A 70 -35.16 -9.49 -4.98
CA PRO A 70 -35.20 -8.52 -6.08
C PRO A 70 -33.89 -8.56 -6.88
N GLY A 71 -33.94 -9.13 -8.08
CA GLY A 71 -32.77 -9.34 -8.93
C GLY A 71 -32.19 -8.06 -9.55
N ASP A 72 -33.01 -7.01 -9.70
CA ASP A 72 -32.66 -5.77 -10.40
C ASP A 72 -32.57 -4.55 -9.47
N GLU A 73 -32.81 -4.71 -8.17
CA GLU A 73 -32.74 -3.59 -7.22
C GLU A 73 -31.30 -3.38 -6.72
N PRO A 74 -30.84 -2.13 -6.63
CA PRO A 74 -29.48 -1.84 -6.22
C PRO A 74 -29.26 -2.23 -4.75
N ILE A 75 -28.14 -2.90 -4.49
CA ILE A 75 -27.64 -3.12 -3.14
C ILE A 75 -26.72 -1.95 -2.80
N PHE A 76 -26.98 -1.29 -1.68
CA PHE A 76 -26.13 -0.21 -1.20
C PHE A 76 -25.21 -0.71 -0.10
N SER A 77 -23.98 -0.20 -0.06
CA SER A 77 -23.07 -0.44 1.06
C SER A 77 -22.59 0.89 1.63
N VAL A 78 -22.69 1.05 2.93
CA VAL A 78 -22.16 2.20 3.67
C VAL A 78 -20.97 1.73 4.48
N HIS A 79 -19.82 2.37 4.29
CA HIS A 79 -18.66 2.16 5.14
C HIS A 79 -18.47 3.38 6.04
N TYR A 80 -18.68 3.17 7.34
CA TYR A 80 -18.46 4.19 8.36
C TYR A 80 -17.15 3.90 9.07
N THR A 81 -16.18 4.80 8.95
CA THR A 81 -14.85 4.62 9.54
C THR A 81 -14.82 4.99 11.02
N GLY A 82 -15.81 5.72 11.54
CA GLY A 82 -15.79 6.24 12.91
C GLY A 82 -14.90 7.46 13.12
N LEU A 83 -14.26 7.95 12.06
CA LEU A 83 -13.24 8.99 12.14
C LEU A 83 -13.83 10.34 11.75
N GLY A 84 -13.67 11.32 12.63
CA GLY A 84 -13.95 12.71 12.32
C GLY A 84 -12.85 13.33 11.45
N HIS A 85 -13.08 14.56 10.99
CA HIS A 85 -12.07 15.31 10.22
C HIS A 85 -10.76 15.49 11.02
N ASP A 86 -10.85 15.63 12.33
CA ASP A 86 -9.70 15.78 13.23
C ASP A 86 -8.85 14.50 13.33
N ASP A 87 -9.46 13.33 13.15
CA ASP A 87 -8.76 12.04 13.20
C ASP A 87 -8.05 11.70 11.88
N ALA A 88 -8.44 12.33 10.77
CA ALA A 88 -7.80 12.15 9.47
C ALA A 88 -6.30 12.53 9.51
N GLY A 89 -5.94 13.54 10.32
CA GLY A 89 -4.55 13.91 10.54
C GLY A 89 -3.74 12.81 11.24
N GLN A 90 -4.35 12.10 12.19
CA GLN A 90 -3.69 10.99 12.90
C GLN A 90 -3.47 9.79 11.98
N GLU A 91 -4.46 9.46 11.14
CA GLU A 91 -4.33 8.40 10.14
C GLU A 91 -3.17 8.64 9.16
N VAL A 92 -2.95 9.90 8.75
CA VAL A 92 -1.79 10.24 7.92
C VAL A 92 -0.48 9.93 8.64
N ILE A 93 -0.37 10.25 9.94
CA ILE A 93 0.83 9.94 10.74
C ILE A 93 1.05 8.43 10.85
N VAL A 94 -0.03 7.68 11.15
CA VAL A 94 0.02 6.21 11.23
C VAL A 94 0.46 5.63 9.88
N MET A 95 -0.11 6.10 8.78
CA MET A 95 0.27 5.67 7.43
C MET A 95 1.75 5.95 7.13
N LEU A 96 2.26 7.14 7.47
CA LEU A 96 3.67 7.48 7.29
C LEU A 96 4.59 6.58 8.12
N LEU A 97 4.19 6.27 9.35
CA LEU A 97 4.93 5.36 10.22
C LEU A 97 4.94 3.94 9.65
N VAL A 98 3.79 3.42 9.21
CA VAL A 98 3.68 2.11 8.57
C VAL A 98 4.57 2.04 7.35
N LEU A 99 4.51 3.05 6.48
CA LEU A 99 5.33 3.14 5.27
C LEU A 99 6.84 3.11 5.61
N PHE A 100 7.25 3.89 6.61
CA PHE A 100 8.64 3.90 7.09
C PHE A 100 9.09 2.54 7.62
N VAL A 101 8.27 1.91 8.46
CA VAL A 101 8.55 0.59 9.02
C VAL A 101 8.64 -0.45 7.91
N SER A 102 7.69 -0.46 6.96
CA SER A 102 7.65 -1.40 5.84
C SER A 102 8.92 -1.32 4.98
N LEU A 103 9.38 -0.11 4.63
CA LEU A 103 10.59 0.01 3.81
C LEU A 103 11.87 -0.25 4.59
N THR A 104 11.90 0.06 5.88
CA THR A 104 13.02 -0.31 6.75
C THR A 104 13.13 -1.82 6.88
N LEU A 105 12.00 -2.53 7.05
CA LEU A 105 11.95 -3.99 7.06
C LEU A 105 12.37 -4.56 5.70
N GLY A 106 11.89 -4.01 4.58
CA GLY A 106 12.34 -4.42 3.24
C GLY A 106 13.86 -4.26 3.06
N ALA A 107 14.43 -3.13 3.51
CA ALA A 107 15.87 -2.89 3.47
C ALA A 107 16.65 -3.84 4.39
N LEU A 108 16.09 -4.18 5.55
CA LEU A 108 16.66 -5.15 6.48
C LEU A 108 16.68 -6.56 5.88
N LEU A 109 15.56 -6.99 5.30
CA LEU A 109 15.45 -8.28 4.62
C LEU A 109 16.44 -8.36 3.46
N LEU A 110 16.54 -7.30 2.65
CA LEU A 110 17.51 -7.24 1.56
C LEU A 110 18.95 -7.31 2.07
N ALA A 111 19.27 -6.62 3.16
CA ALA A 111 20.61 -6.64 3.75
C ALA A 111 21.01 -8.02 4.29
N ASN A 112 20.04 -8.87 4.63
CA ASN A 112 20.25 -10.25 5.09
C ASN A 112 19.96 -11.29 3.99
N ALA A 113 19.69 -10.85 2.76
CA ALA A 113 19.39 -11.75 1.65
C ALA A 113 20.64 -12.52 1.20
N SER A 114 20.43 -13.62 0.48
CA SER A 114 21.51 -14.47 -0.03
C SER A 114 22.40 -13.72 -1.04
N ASN A 115 23.65 -14.17 -1.18
CA ASN A 115 24.63 -13.59 -2.12
C ASN A 115 24.10 -13.42 -3.56
N PRO A 116 23.33 -14.36 -4.15
CA PRO A 116 22.73 -14.16 -5.47
C PRO A 116 21.75 -12.97 -5.55
N ILE A 117 21.03 -12.68 -4.45
CA ILE A 117 20.10 -11.54 -4.39
C ILE A 117 20.89 -10.22 -4.32
N LEU A 118 22.00 -10.22 -3.58
CA LEU A 118 22.89 -9.05 -3.45
C LEU A 118 23.85 -8.87 -4.62
N ALA A 119 24.00 -9.87 -5.48
CA ALA A 119 25.03 -9.92 -6.52
C ALA A 119 24.89 -8.83 -7.58
N SER A 120 23.67 -8.40 -7.90
CA SER A 120 23.43 -7.39 -8.94
C SER A 120 22.43 -6.34 -8.49
N TYR A 121 22.48 -5.17 -9.13
CA TYR A 121 21.48 -4.12 -8.91
C TYR A 121 20.08 -4.60 -9.33
N ALA A 122 19.98 -5.30 -10.45
CA ALA A 122 18.72 -5.84 -10.96
C ALA A 122 18.10 -6.86 -9.99
N SER A 123 18.91 -7.72 -9.37
CA SER A 123 18.41 -8.72 -8.41
C SER A 123 17.86 -8.06 -7.13
N ARG A 124 18.56 -7.04 -6.61
CA ARG A 124 18.11 -6.24 -5.47
C ARG A 124 16.83 -5.45 -5.78
N LEU A 125 16.71 -4.92 -7.00
CA LEU A 125 15.50 -4.26 -7.45
C LEU A 125 14.34 -5.26 -7.60
N GLY A 126 14.60 -6.43 -8.19
CA GLY A 126 13.62 -7.52 -8.34
C GLY A 126 13.09 -8.01 -6.99
N PHE A 127 13.93 -8.05 -5.96
CA PHE A 127 13.51 -8.34 -4.59
C PHE A 127 12.47 -7.33 -4.07
N PHE A 128 12.72 -6.03 -4.26
CA PHE A 128 11.77 -4.99 -3.87
C PHE A 128 10.50 -4.98 -4.73
N ALA A 129 10.62 -5.25 -6.03
CA ALA A 129 9.47 -5.40 -6.92
C ALA A 129 8.57 -6.56 -6.46
N ALA A 130 9.16 -7.69 -6.06
CA ALA A 130 8.41 -8.83 -5.52
C ALA A 130 7.66 -8.46 -4.22
N ILE A 131 8.30 -7.73 -3.30
CA ILE A 131 7.62 -7.19 -2.10
C ILE A 131 6.48 -6.26 -2.52
N GLY A 132 6.70 -5.39 -3.51
CA GLY A 132 5.69 -4.48 -4.03
C GLY A 132 4.48 -5.20 -4.61
N VAL A 133 4.68 -6.29 -5.36
CA VAL A 133 3.59 -7.13 -5.88
C VAL A 133 2.78 -7.72 -4.73
N VAL A 134 3.45 -8.30 -3.74
CA VAL A 134 2.78 -8.86 -2.55
C VAL A 134 1.99 -7.77 -1.83
N ALA A 135 2.62 -6.62 -1.57
CA ALA A 135 1.97 -5.49 -0.90
C ALA A 135 0.77 -4.95 -1.67
N ALA A 136 0.86 -4.86 -3.00
CA ALA A 136 -0.25 -4.41 -3.86
C ALA A 136 -1.43 -5.40 -3.80
N LEU A 137 -1.17 -6.70 -3.92
CA LEU A 137 -2.22 -7.74 -3.87
C LEU A 137 -2.94 -7.77 -2.52
N PHE A 138 -2.18 -7.80 -1.42
CA PHE A 138 -2.77 -7.83 -0.08
C PHE A 138 -3.38 -6.48 0.33
N GLY A 139 -2.78 -5.37 -0.08
CA GLY A 139 -3.26 -4.02 0.22
C GLY A 139 -4.60 -3.71 -0.42
N ILE A 140 -4.79 -4.08 -1.68
CA ILE A 140 -6.06 -3.92 -2.39
C ILE A 140 -7.15 -4.78 -1.73
N GLY A 141 -6.84 -6.04 -1.44
CA GLY A 141 -7.78 -6.95 -0.76
C GLY A 141 -8.25 -6.42 0.59
N ALA A 142 -7.33 -5.92 1.41
CA ALA A 142 -7.62 -5.41 2.76
C ALA A 142 -8.42 -4.09 2.75
N ARG A 143 -8.11 -3.17 1.84
CA ARG A 143 -8.75 -1.85 1.79
C ARG A 143 -10.15 -1.88 1.18
N PHE A 144 -10.33 -2.69 0.16
CA PHE A 144 -11.48 -2.54 -0.73
C PHE A 144 -12.43 -3.74 -0.69
N GLY A 145 -11.94 -4.93 -0.32
CA GLY A 145 -12.65 -6.17 -0.53
C GLY A 145 -12.68 -6.52 -2.02
N LEU A 146 -12.46 -7.79 -2.35
CA LEU A 146 -12.20 -8.25 -3.72
C LEU A 146 -13.35 -8.01 -4.73
N ALA A 147 -14.54 -7.63 -4.27
CA ALA A 147 -15.75 -7.54 -5.09
C ALA A 147 -16.24 -6.10 -5.39
N ALA A 148 -15.64 -5.06 -4.80
CA ALA A 148 -16.23 -3.71 -4.81
C ALA A 148 -15.78 -2.80 -5.97
N TYR A 149 -14.80 -3.21 -6.79
CA TYR A 149 -14.20 -2.36 -7.81
C TYR A 149 -14.11 -3.06 -9.16
N SER A 150 -14.12 -2.26 -10.24
CA SER A 150 -13.84 -2.78 -11.58
C SER A 150 -12.40 -3.34 -11.63
N LEU A 151 -12.19 -4.37 -12.45
CA LEU A 151 -10.85 -4.95 -12.65
C LEU A 151 -9.87 -3.90 -13.19
N GLY A 152 -10.36 -2.94 -13.99
CA GLY A 152 -9.59 -1.83 -14.52
C GLY A 152 -9.01 -0.97 -13.40
N ASP A 153 -9.84 -0.49 -12.48
CA ASP A 153 -9.41 0.37 -11.38
C ASP A 153 -8.47 -0.36 -10.41
N ALA A 154 -8.80 -1.62 -10.10
CA ALA A 154 -7.94 -2.46 -9.27
C ALA A 154 -6.57 -2.68 -9.91
N SER A 155 -6.52 -2.90 -11.24
CA SER A 155 -5.26 -3.08 -11.96
C SER A 155 -4.44 -1.79 -12.02
N LEU A 156 -5.10 -0.64 -12.25
CA LEU A 156 -4.45 0.66 -12.26
C LEU A 156 -3.83 0.98 -10.90
N LEU A 157 -4.57 0.72 -9.82
CA LEU A 157 -4.07 0.91 -8.46
C LEU A 157 -2.92 -0.04 -8.13
N ALA A 158 -2.99 -1.30 -8.55
CA ALA A 158 -1.91 -2.26 -8.37
C ALA A 158 -0.63 -1.84 -9.09
N VAL A 159 -0.75 -1.36 -10.34
CA VAL A 159 0.38 -0.83 -11.12
C VAL A 159 0.95 0.41 -10.44
N HIS A 160 0.09 1.29 -9.94
CA HIS A 160 0.49 2.48 -9.23
C HIS A 160 1.29 2.17 -7.94
N ASP A 161 0.79 1.24 -7.12
CA ASP A 161 1.49 0.79 -5.90
C ASP A 161 2.81 0.08 -6.25
N LEU A 162 2.80 -0.78 -7.26
CA LEU A 162 4.01 -1.46 -7.73
C LEU A 162 5.07 -0.46 -8.21
N ALA A 163 4.68 0.57 -8.95
CA ALA A 163 5.59 1.63 -9.38
C ALA A 163 6.21 2.36 -8.17
N ALA A 164 5.41 2.71 -7.16
CA ALA A 164 5.90 3.33 -5.94
C ALA A 164 6.96 2.46 -5.23
N TRP A 165 6.71 1.15 -5.12
CA TRP A 165 7.64 0.18 -4.53
C TRP A 165 8.92 0.01 -5.34
N ILE A 166 8.83 -0.01 -6.67
CA ILE A 166 10.00 -0.07 -7.55
C ILE A 166 10.85 1.18 -7.38
N LEU A 167 10.26 2.37 -7.37
CA LEU A 167 10.99 3.64 -7.19
C LEU A 167 11.69 3.71 -5.83
N ALA A 168 11.01 3.32 -4.75
CA ALA A 168 11.63 3.20 -3.44
C ALA A 168 12.76 2.16 -3.45
N GLY A 169 12.52 1.01 -4.10
CA GLY A 169 13.47 -0.07 -4.27
C GLY A 169 14.74 0.34 -5.02
N LEU A 170 14.65 1.23 -6.02
CA LEU A 170 15.82 1.77 -6.73
C LEU A 170 16.80 2.46 -5.77
N VAL A 171 16.27 3.25 -4.83
CA VAL A 171 17.07 3.96 -3.84
C VAL A 171 17.63 3.01 -2.79
N VAL A 172 16.79 2.10 -2.28
CA VAL A 172 17.24 1.10 -1.30
C VAL A 172 18.32 0.19 -1.87
N ALA A 173 18.13 -0.34 -3.07
CA ALA A 173 19.09 -1.19 -3.76
C ALA A 173 20.42 -0.49 -4.02
N ARG A 174 20.43 0.84 -4.18
CA ARG A 174 21.67 1.61 -4.36
C ARG A 174 22.49 1.70 -3.05
N LEU A 175 21.80 1.78 -1.92
CA LEU A 175 22.39 1.98 -0.59
C LEU A 175 22.79 0.67 0.10
N ILE A 176 22.02 -0.40 -0.11
CA ILE A 176 22.32 -1.74 0.39
C ILE A 176 23.23 -2.46 -0.61
N ARG A 177 24.54 -2.36 -0.37
CA ARG A 177 25.56 -3.08 -1.14
C ARG A 177 26.03 -4.30 -0.37
N PRO A 178 26.41 -5.39 -1.06
CA PRO A 178 27.07 -6.51 -0.40
C PRO A 178 28.30 -5.99 0.35
N THR A 179 28.40 -6.33 1.63
CA THR A 179 29.65 -6.20 2.39
C THR A 179 30.61 -7.25 1.85
N GLY A 180 31.25 -6.93 0.73
CA GLY A 180 32.45 -7.63 0.33
C GLY A 180 33.53 -7.29 1.36
N GLU A 181 33.71 -8.15 2.35
CA GLU A 181 35.08 -8.37 2.79
C GLU A 181 35.77 -9.05 1.60
N PRO A 182 36.82 -8.46 1.00
CA PRO A 182 37.80 -9.29 0.34
C PRO A 182 38.36 -10.16 1.46
N VAL A 183 37.87 -11.40 1.58
CA VAL A 183 38.55 -12.44 2.37
C VAL A 183 39.95 -12.46 1.80
N GLY A 184 40.87 -11.89 2.56
CA GLY A 184 42.26 -11.82 2.21
C GLY A 184 42.68 -13.22 1.83
N THR A 185 43.03 -13.40 0.56
CA THR A 185 43.91 -14.45 0.10
C THR A 185 45.22 -14.33 0.86
N HIS A 186 45.23 -14.76 2.12
CA HIS A 186 46.42 -15.15 2.86
C HIS A 186 46.87 -16.52 2.33
N LEU A 187 47.16 -16.58 1.03
CA LEU A 187 48.09 -17.54 0.47
C LEU A 187 49.42 -16.80 0.32
N ARG A 188 49.98 -16.38 1.47
CA ARG A 188 51.40 -16.06 1.55
C ARG A 188 52.10 -17.34 1.96
N GLY A 189 52.71 -17.99 0.98
CA GLY A 189 53.52 -19.18 1.20
C GLY A 189 54.68 -18.92 2.15
N THR A 190 55.05 -19.98 2.83
CA THR A 190 56.44 -20.34 3.13
C THR A 190 56.51 -21.80 2.69
N GLY A 191 57.13 -22.14 1.57
CA GLY A 191 58.54 -21.87 1.32
C GLY A 191 59.30 -23.07 1.89
N SER A 192 59.66 -23.97 0.98
CA SER A 192 60.66 -25.05 1.03
C SER A 192 61.59 -25.13 2.23
#